data_AF-A0A5P9NFC9-F1
#
_entry.id   AF-A0A5P9NFC9-F1
#
_cell.length_a   1.000
_cell.length_b   1.000
_cell.length_c   1.000
_cell.angle_alpha   90.00
_cell.angle_beta   90.00
_cell.angle_gamma   90.00
#
_symmetry.space_group_name_H-M   'P 1'
#
loop_
_entity.id
_entity.type
_entity.pdbx_description
1 polymer ?
#
loop_
_entity_poly.entity_id
_entity_poly.type
_entity_poly.pdbx_seq_one_letter_code
_entity_poly.pdbx_strand_id
1 'polypeptide(L)'
;MTDQSPSASGLYAFAECEAVDMQNGAVLLIDRHGDGQLMVAPPVAQSMLMCREFRTLEQHAEIMTQAIPELQGQQADVMNVFSMLQNAGLLISAEAVCERLNAPAAPAVDLPPVRAFVITCDRPAAVKRLLESMLHAGNLARHEALYLIDDSRDPENARQNREAVENFNFTCPRDMHYVGQDEARQLMTTLINAQPQHEEAIRFLIGRDKWATEKSYGLARNLCLLLSSGRRAIIMDDDVICAAVQAPYKTDGIQFGHTPRQVDFYANQQEMLGRTSRADFDPLSGHAQCLGLNIGQAIQKLNGKPVTPSDLAGANSAYLSLWSSESPVLVTQTGSMGDPGTSDTNWIYTLDPVSTKRLQNYAGGTEGAHASRHYWMGQPRPLFTKMSVISQMTGLDNTQLLPPYFPVHRGEDYLFGAMTEYLHPGAAVLDYDWSVPHLPLEARTGNTAPPALSGKGKVNINKYITDRTHYESGISAETRLATLAALADELASTDDRSLLTLYRKEVAEGQGSELARLAGILQDGTIRDPAWQDWLQQSANNIATAMQTPASLADFSENISTDQLLNRLREYCAGFALALHGWQAIREAAAEIGDISLNAD
;
A
#
# COMPACT_ATOMS: atom_id res chain seq x y z
N MET A 1 6.78 -5.11 37.77
CA MET A 1 8.06 -5.73 37.36
C MET A 1 7.73 -7.11 36.81
N THR A 2 7.33 -7.18 35.55
CA THR A 2 7.33 -8.44 34.80
C THR A 2 8.77 -8.75 34.47
N ASP A 3 9.28 -9.83 35.05
CA ASP A 3 10.62 -10.35 34.83
C ASP A 3 10.72 -10.78 33.35
N GLN A 4 11.24 -9.92 32.48
CA GLN A 4 11.48 -10.29 31.08
C GLN A 4 12.61 -11.30 31.08
N SER A 5 12.26 -12.58 30.86
CA SER A 5 13.24 -13.63 30.67
C SER A 5 14.17 -13.27 29.51
N PRO A 6 15.49 -13.46 29.62
CA PRO A 6 16.41 -13.16 28.54
C PRO A 6 16.01 -13.90 27.26
N SER A 7 15.96 -13.19 26.14
CA SER A 7 15.67 -13.72 24.80
C SER A 7 16.59 -14.90 24.49
N ALA A 8 15.99 -16.05 24.21
CA ALA A 8 16.72 -17.26 23.84
C ALA A 8 17.39 -17.14 22.46
N SER A 9 16.77 -16.40 21.54
CA SER A 9 17.33 -16.09 20.21
C SER A 9 18.36 -14.96 20.25
N GLY A 10 18.37 -14.15 21.31
CA GLY A 10 19.18 -12.94 21.42
C GLY A 10 18.67 -11.77 20.58
N LEU A 11 17.51 -11.88 19.94
CA LEU A 11 16.95 -10.83 19.08
C LEU A 11 16.09 -9.84 19.87
N TYR A 12 16.48 -8.58 19.82
CA TYR A 12 15.79 -7.47 20.46
C TYR A 12 15.57 -6.32 19.49
N ALA A 13 14.51 -5.55 19.76
CA ALA A 13 14.26 -4.26 19.14
C ALA A 13 13.88 -3.25 20.22
N PHE A 14 14.25 -1.98 20.02
CA PHE A 14 13.85 -0.89 20.90
C PHE A 14 12.34 -0.67 20.82
N ALA A 15 11.69 -0.54 21.98
CA ALA A 15 10.25 -0.32 22.08
C ALA A 15 9.84 1.02 21.47
N GLU A 16 8.57 1.14 21.05
CA GLU A 16 8.00 2.42 20.66
C GLU A 16 7.84 3.30 21.90
N CYS A 17 8.77 4.24 22.08
CA CYS A 17 8.80 5.11 23.24
C CYS A 17 8.31 6.53 22.93
N GLU A 18 7.61 7.14 23.89
CA GLU A 18 7.49 8.58 24.00
C GLU A 18 8.72 9.17 24.70
N ALA A 19 9.24 10.27 24.16
CA ALA A 19 10.40 10.96 24.71
C ALA A 19 9.96 12.29 25.32
N VAL A 20 10.08 12.41 26.64
CA VAL A 20 9.68 13.60 27.40
C VAL A 20 10.93 14.37 27.83
N ASP A 21 11.08 15.62 27.37
CA ASP A 21 12.14 16.52 27.86
C ASP A 21 11.85 16.93 29.30
N MET A 22 12.77 16.57 30.20
CA MET A 22 12.65 16.83 31.63
C MET A 22 13.12 18.23 32.03
N GLN A 23 13.52 19.07 31.06
CA GLN A 23 13.97 20.46 31.24
C GLN A 23 15.20 20.61 32.14
N ASN A 24 15.92 19.51 32.38
CA ASN A 24 17.10 19.45 33.23
C ASN A 24 18.30 18.80 32.52
N GLY A 25 18.24 18.68 31.19
CA GLY A 25 19.26 18.03 30.36
C GLY A 25 19.11 16.51 30.26
N ALA A 26 18.01 15.94 30.75
CA ALA A 26 17.66 14.54 30.58
C ALA A 26 16.34 14.36 29.82
N VAL A 27 16.16 13.18 29.24
CA VAL A 27 14.95 12.74 28.54
C VAL A 27 14.42 11.49 29.23
N LEU A 28 13.14 11.50 29.58
CA LEU A 28 12.44 10.30 30.04
C LEU A 28 11.87 9.57 28.82
N LEU A 29 12.33 8.34 28.59
CA LEU A 29 11.73 7.42 27.64
C LEU A 29 10.63 6.63 28.34
N ILE A 30 9.45 6.57 27.74
CA ILE A 30 8.28 5.82 28.25
C ILE A 30 7.80 4.89 27.15
N ASP A 31 7.73 3.59 27.40
CA ASP A 31 7.14 2.63 26.47
C ASP A 31 5.64 2.94 26.27
N ARG A 32 5.20 3.09 25.02
CA ARG A 32 3.81 3.37 24.68
C ARG A 32 2.87 2.18 24.91
N HIS A 33 3.41 0.96 24.95
CA HIS A 33 2.64 -0.27 24.99
C HIS A 33 2.93 -1.12 26.24
N GLY A 34 3.78 -0.63 27.13
CA GLY A 34 4.19 -1.30 28.36
C GLY A 34 4.41 -0.31 29.50
N ASP A 35 4.83 -0.81 30.65
CA ASP A 35 5.08 0.00 31.85
C ASP A 35 6.57 0.45 31.96
N GLY A 36 7.36 0.19 30.92
CA GLY A 36 8.80 0.47 30.90
C GLY A 36 9.09 1.97 30.81
N GLN A 37 10.06 2.44 31.58
CA GLN A 37 10.56 3.81 31.46
C GLN A 37 12.01 3.95 31.93
N LEU A 38 12.77 4.86 31.31
CA LEU A 38 14.15 5.12 31.68
C LEU A 38 14.54 6.58 31.41
N MET A 39 15.24 7.19 32.37
CA MET A 39 15.87 8.49 32.19
C MET A 39 17.21 8.32 31.45
N VAL A 40 17.40 9.03 30.35
CA VAL A 40 18.62 8.98 29.53
C VAL A 40 19.06 10.38 29.11
N ALA A 41 20.28 10.49 28.60
CA ALA A 41 20.72 11.73 27.95
C ALA A 41 20.07 11.88 26.56
N PRO A 42 19.82 13.11 26.06
CA PRO A 42 19.21 13.34 24.75
C PRO A 42 19.89 12.60 23.58
N PRO A 43 21.23 12.52 23.49
CA PRO A 43 21.87 11.75 22.42
C PRO A 43 21.51 10.27 22.45
N VAL A 44 21.40 9.67 23.64
CA VAL A 44 21.01 8.26 23.77
C VAL A 44 19.60 8.04 23.24
N ALA A 45 18.64 8.89 23.65
CA ALA A 45 17.26 8.82 23.17
C ALA A 45 17.18 8.91 21.62
N GLN A 46 17.94 9.82 21.01
CA GLN A 46 17.99 9.97 19.56
C GLN A 46 18.58 8.75 18.87
N SER A 47 19.69 8.21 19.38
CA SER A 47 20.35 7.06 18.78
C SER A 47 19.54 5.76 18.87
N MET A 48 18.69 5.60 19.89
CA MET A 48 17.84 4.41 20.05
C MET A 48 16.81 4.24 18.93
N LEU A 49 16.47 5.30 18.19
CA LEU A 49 15.61 5.21 17.00
C LEU A 49 16.22 4.31 15.91
N MET A 50 17.54 4.13 15.89
CA MET A 50 18.25 3.23 14.99
C MET A 50 18.13 1.73 15.37
N CYS A 51 17.67 1.44 16.59
CA CYS A 51 17.61 0.09 17.15
C CYS A 51 16.21 -0.55 17.07
N ARG A 52 15.33 -0.03 16.21
CA ARG A 52 13.92 -0.47 16.11
C ARG A 52 13.70 -1.78 15.35
N GLU A 53 14.72 -2.30 14.68
CA GLU A 53 14.62 -3.60 13.99
C GLU A 53 15.19 -4.73 14.84
N PHE A 54 14.60 -5.92 14.76
CA PHE A 54 15.06 -7.06 15.55
C PHE A 54 16.45 -7.53 15.10
N ARG A 55 17.44 -7.39 16.00
CA ARG A 55 18.84 -7.79 15.84
C ARG A 55 19.41 -8.25 17.17
N THR A 56 20.61 -8.84 17.15
CA THR A 56 21.33 -9.05 18.40
C THR A 56 21.82 -7.71 18.97
N LEU A 57 22.04 -7.65 20.29
CA LEU A 57 22.55 -6.44 20.93
C LEU A 57 23.94 -6.05 20.38
N GLU A 58 24.77 -7.03 20.03
CA GLU A 58 26.08 -6.81 19.40
C GLU A 58 25.95 -6.17 18.03
N GLN A 59 24.99 -6.63 17.21
CA GLN A 59 24.72 -6.04 15.90
C GLN A 59 24.19 -4.61 16.01
N HIS A 60 23.32 -4.33 17.00
CA HIS A 60 22.90 -2.96 17.29
C HIS A 60 24.07 -2.08 17.68
N ALA A 61 24.97 -2.58 18.54
CA ALA A 61 26.16 -1.84 18.95
C ALA A 61 27.09 -1.56 17.76
N GLU A 62 27.29 -2.55 16.88
CA GLU A 62 28.08 -2.37 15.66
C GLU A 62 27.49 -1.26 14.77
N ILE A 63 26.18 -1.31 14.49
CA ILE A 63 25.50 -0.30 13.67
C ILE A 63 25.63 1.10 14.29
N MET A 64 25.40 1.23 15.59
CA MET A 64 25.51 2.51 16.29
C MET A 64 26.93 3.07 16.25
N THR A 65 27.94 2.23 16.51
CA THR A 65 29.35 2.66 16.52
C THR A 65 29.89 2.98 15.13
N GLN A 66 29.32 2.39 14.07
CA GLN A 66 29.61 2.76 12.69
C GLN A 66 28.93 4.08 12.27
N ALA A 67 27.68 4.27 12.67
CA ALA A 67 26.88 5.42 12.26
C ALA A 67 27.17 6.71 13.06
N ILE A 68 27.59 6.58 14.32
CA ILE A 68 27.80 7.71 15.23
C ILE A 68 29.30 7.79 15.55
N PRO A 69 30.03 8.77 14.98
CA PRO A 69 31.47 8.92 15.17
C PRO A 69 31.89 8.98 16.64
N GLU A 70 31.10 9.61 17.49
CA GLU A 70 31.36 9.76 18.92
C GLU A 70 31.36 8.42 19.66
N LEU A 71 30.67 7.40 19.15
CA LEU A 71 30.58 6.07 19.75
C LEU A 71 31.67 5.12 19.25
N GLN A 72 32.52 5.52 18.30
CA GLN A 72 33.58 4.64 17.78
C GLN A 72 34.50 4.15 18.91
N GLY A 73 34.66 2.83 19.01
CA GLY A 73 35.45 2.17 20.06
C GLY A 73 34.75 2.06 21.43
N GLN A 74 33.52 2.58 21.59
CA GLN A 74 32.76 2.55 22.85
C GLN A 74 31.76 1.38 22.93
N GLN A 75 32.05 0.26 22.27
CA GLN A 75 31.11 -0.87 22.18
C GLN A 75 30.67 -1.40 23.56
N ALA A 76 31.58 -1.45 24.54
CA ALA A 76 31.26 -1.89 25.90
C ALA A 76 30.26 -0.95 26.59
N ASP A 77 30.39 0.36 26.41
CA ASP A 77 29.49 1.35 26.99
C ASP A 77 28.11 1.30 26.35
N VAL A 78 28.05 1.10 25.02
CA VAL A 78 26.79 0.87 24.30
C VAL A 78 26.07 -0.39 24.81
N MET A 79 26.80 -1.49 25.05
CA MET A 79 26.24 -2.71 25.62
C MET A 79 25.72 -2.52 27.06
N ASN A 80 26.38 -1.66 27.86
CA ASN A 80 25.87 -1.28 29.19
C ASN A 80 24.55 -0.52 29.09
N VAL A 81 24.42 0.40 28.13
CA VAL A 81 23.17 1.12 27.86
C VAL A 81 22.06 0.16 27.45
N PHE A 82 22.34 -0.81 26.57
CA PHE A 82 21.34 -1.83 26.22
C PHE A 82 20.91 -2.67 27.41
N SER A 83 21.84 -3.01 28.31
CA SER A 83 21.50 -3.72 29.54
C SER A 83 20.57 -2.89 30.44
N MET A 84 20.81 -1.57 30.53
CA MET A 84 19.91 -0.67 31.27
C MET A 84 18.51 -0.60 30.63
N LEU A 85 18.44 -0.48 29.30
CA LEU A 85 17.18 -0.43 28.57
C LEU A 85 16.39 -1.73 28.69
N GLN A 86 17.08 -2.87 28.60
CA GLN A 86 16.49 -4.19 28.81
C GLN A 86 15.89 -4.32 30.21
N ASN A 87 16.67 -3.98 31.24
CA ASN A 87 16.22 -4.02 32.64
C ASN A 87 15.05 -3.05 32.91
N ALA A 88 14.97 -1.95 32.15
CA ALA A 88 13.87 -0.99 32.20
C ALA A 88 12.65 -1.40 31.37
N GLY A 89 12.70 -2.53 30.65
CA GLY A 89 11.60 -3.01 29.80
C GLY A 89 11.45 -2.25 28.47
N LEU A 90 12.48 -1.51 28.03
CA LEU A 90 12.46 -0.72 26.79
C LEU A 90 13.05 -1.46 25.57
N LEU A 91 13.48 -2.71 25.75
CA LEU A 91 13.82 -3.62 24.66
C LEU A 91 12.79 -4.74 24.60
N ILE A 92 12.16 -4.92 23.44
CA ILE A 92 11.19 -5.97 23.18
C ILE A 92 11.96 -7.18 22.61
N SER A 93 11.76 -8.36 23.19
CA SER A 93 12.31 -9.60 22.64
C SER A 93 11.47 -10.12 21.49
N ALA A 94 12.12 -10.78 20.53
CA ALA A 94 11.42 -11.45 19.42
C ALA A 94 10.44 -12.52 19.95
N GLU A 95 10.76 -13.21 21.04
CA GLU A 95 9.90 -14.21 21.67
C GLU A 95 8.57 -13.62 22.14
N ALA A 96 8.58 -12.44 22.77
CA ALA A 96 7.34 -11.79 23.22
C ALA A 96 6.41 -11.44 22.05
N VAL A 97 6.99 -11.05 20.91
CA VAL A 97 6.23 -10.82 19.67
C VAL A 97 5.71 -12.13 19.09
N CYS A 98 6.53 -13.18 19.04
CA CYS A 98 6.09 -14.51 18.61
C CYS A 98 4.94 -15.05 19.46
N GLU A 99 5.01 -14.93 20.78
CA GLU A 99 3.93 -15.31 21.70
C GLU A 99 2.64 -14.58 21.37
N ARG A 100 2.70 -13.26 21.13
CA ARG A 100 1.54 -12.45 20.77
C ARG A 100 0.94 -12.80 19.40
N LEU A 101 1.78 -13.06 18.39
CA LEU A 101 1.32 -13.39 17.04
C LEU A 101 0.82 -14.83 16.92
N ASN A 102 1.37 -15.75 17.71
CA ASN A 102 0.97 -17.16 17.76
C ASN A 102 -0.12 -17.45 18.79
N ALA A 103 -0.61 -16.43 19.49
CA ALA A 103 -1.68 -16.61 20.47
C ALA A 103 -2.88 -17.32 19.80
N PRO A 104 -3.56 -18.26 20.50
CA PRO A 104 -4.68 -18.97 19.92
C PRO A 104 -5.77 -18.01 19.46
N ALA A 105 -6.08 -18.08 18.17
CA ALA A 105 -7.16 -17.32 17.58
C ALA A 105 -8.41 -18.20 17.41
N ALA A 106 -9.59 -17.61 17.61
CA ALA A 106 -10.84 -18.29 17.29
C ALA A 106 -10.84 -18.70 15.81
N PRO A 107 -11.35 -19.87 15.42
CA PRO A 107 -11.42 -20.25 14.01
C PRO A 107 -12.39 -19.32 13.26
N ALA A 108 -12.07 -18.99 12.01
CA ALA A 108 -12.98 -18.26 11.14
C ALA A 108 -14.13 -19.19 10.76
N VAL A 109 -15.32 -18.90 11.26
CA VAL A 109 -16.56 -19.58 10.91
C VAL A 109 -17.36 -18.64 10.02
N ASP A 110 -17.82 -19.15 8.87
CA ASP A 110 -18.74 -18.45 7.96
C ASP A 110 -18.29 -17.04 7.53
N LEU A 111 -17.10 -16.93 6.94
CA LEU A 111 -16.64 -15.67 6.35
C LEU A 111 -17.67 -15.14 5.33
N PRO A 112 -17.95 -13.82 5.32
CA PRO A 112 -18.88 -13.22 4.36
C PRO A 112 -18.53 -13.57 2.91
N PRO A 113 -19.52 -13.65 2.00
CA PRO A 113 -19.26 -14.03 0.62
C PRO A 113 -18.30 -13.09 -0.10
N VAL A 114 -17.72 -13.58 -1.20
CA VAL A 114 -16.82 -12.81 -2.07
C VAL A 114 -17.54 -12.39 -3.34
N ARG A 115 -17.47 -11.10 -3.67
CA ARG A 115 -17.81 -10.54 -4.99
C ARG A 115 -16.54 -10.22 -5.76
N ALA A 116 -16.50 -10.59 -7.04
CA ALA A 116 -15.37 -10.28 -7.92
C ALA A 116 -15.74 -9.20 -8.93
N PHE A 117 -14.83 -8.26 -9.16
CA PHE A 117 -15.04 -7.08 -10.00
C PHE A 117 -13.92 -6.95 -11.00
N VAL A 118 -14.27 -6.79 -12.27
CA VAL A 118 -13.39 -6.29 -13.33
C VAL A 118 -13.69 -4.81 -13.53
N ILE A 119 -12.66 -3.96 -13.58
CA ILE A 119 -12.82 -2.54 -13.94
C ILE A 119 -12.25 -2.27 -15.33
N THR A 120 -12.97 -1.47 -16.13
CA THR A 120 -12.55 -1.12 -17.50
C THR A 120 -12.95 0.31 -17.88
N CYS A 121 -12.24 0.89 -18.84
CA CYS A 121 -12.60 2.15 -19.50
C CYS A 121 -12.05 2.16 -20.92
N ASP A 122 -12.92 2.07 -21.91
CA ASP A 122 -12.62 2.15 -23.35
C ASP A 122 -11.67 1.04 -23.86
N ARG A 123 -11.77 -0.18 -23.31
CA ARG A 123 -10.87 -1.31 -23.67
C ARG A 123 -11.59 -2.65 -23.90
N PRO A 124 -12.50 -2.75 -24.89
CA PRO A 124 -13.24 -3.99 -25.16
C PRO A 124 -12.38 -5.19 -25.53
N ALA A 125 -11.23 -4.98 -26.17
CA ALA A 125 -10.31 -6.07 -26.46
C ALA A 125 -9.64 -6.64 -25.19
N ALA A 126 -9.37 -5.80 -24.17
CA ALA A 126 -8.75 -6.23 -22.93
C ALA A 126 -9.76 -7.05 -22.10
N VAL A 127 -10.98 -6.53 -21.99
CA VAL A 127 -12.12 -7.21 -21.37
C VAL A 127 -12.33 -8.59 -21.97
N LYS A 128 -12.44 -8.72 -23.30
CA LYS A 128 -12.64 -10.03 -23.96
C LYS A 128 -11.55 -11.03 -23.59
N ARG A 129 -10.27 -10.62 -23.61
CA ARG A 129 -9.13 -11.46 -23.25
C ARG A 129 -9.16 -11.88 -21.78
N LEU A 130 -9.49 -10.96 -20.88
CA LEU A 130 -9.61 -11.27 -19.45
C LEU A 130 -10.75 -12.25 -19.20
N LEU A 131 -11.94 -12.00 -19.73
CA LEU A 131 -13.11 -12.88 -19.58
C LEU A 131 -12.83 -14.29 -20.10
N GLU A 132 -12.16 -14.42 -21.25
CA GLU A 132 -11.70 -15.71 -21.76
C GLU A 132 -10.76 -16.39 -20.75
N SER A 133 -9.79 -15.68 -20.19
CA SER A 133 -8.87 -16.25 -19.19
C SER A 133 -9.58 -16.65 -17.89
N MET A 134 -10.64 -15.94 -17.48
CA MET A 134 -11.45 -16.29 -16.31
C MET A 134 -12.17 -17.63 -16.50
N LEU A 135 -12.71 -17.91 -17.68
CA LEU A 135 -13.35 -19.20 -18.00
C LEU A 135 -12.34 -20.36 -17.86
N HIS A 136 -11.07 -20.12 -18.17
CA HIS A 136 -10.00 -21.11 -18.05
C HIS A 136 -9.47 -21.28 -16.62
N ALA A 137 -9.66 -20.30 -15.74
CA ALA A 137 -9.12 -20.32 -14.38
C ALA A 137 -9.87 -21.32 -13.47
N GLY A 138 -11.16 -21.58 -13.74
CA GLY A 138 -12.02 -22.45 -12.94
C GLY A 138 -12.54 -21.76 -11.67
N ASN A 139 -13.45 -22.43 -10.95
CA ASN A 139 -14.00 -22.01 -9.63
C ASN A 139 -14.84 -20.73 -9.54
N LEU A 140 -15.21 -20.11 -10.67
CA LEU A 140 -16.03 -18.87 -10.66
C LEU A 140 -17.35 -18.99 -9.87
N ALA A 141 -17.94 -20.19 -9.82
CA ALA A 141 -19.17 -20.47 -9.06
C ALA A 141 -19.05 -20.29 -7.53
N ARG A 142 -17.82 -20.25 -6.99
CA ARG A 142 -17.55 -20.04 -5.56
C ARG A 142 -17.78 -18.59 -5.12
N HIS A 143 -17.78 -17.65 -6.06
CA HIS A 143 -18.08 -16.26 -5.78
C HIS A 143 -19.59 -16.05 -5.79
N GLU A 144 -20.05 -15.16 -4.91
CA GLU A 144 -21.48 -14.80 -4.81
C GLU A 144 -21.95 -14.15 -6.12
N ALA A 145 -21.17 -13.20 -6.63
CA ALA A 145 -21.45 -12.53 -7.89
C ALA A 145 -20.15 -12.04 -8.56
N LEU A 146 -20.23 -11.89 -9.89
CA LEU A 146 -19.18 -11.31 -10.72
C LEU A 146 -19.71 -10.01 -11.34
N TYR A 147 -18.85 -9.00 -11.47
CA TYR A 147 -19.22 -7.71 -12.05
C TYR A 147 -18.18 -7.23 -13.06
N LEU A 148 -18.64 -6.61 -14.14
CA LEU A 148 -17.83 -5.70 -14.96
C LEU A 148 -18.30 -4.27 -14.68
N ILE A 149 -17.43 -3.45 -14.09
CA ILE A 149 -17.66 -2.01 -13.89
C ILE A 149 -17.02 -1.26 -15.04
N ASP A 150 -17.85 -0.59 -15.83
CA ASP A 150 -17.47 0.04 -17.09
C ASP A 150 -17.59 1.57 -17.02
N ASP A 151 -16.45 2.26 -17.00
CA ASP A 151 -16.36 3.72 -17.03
C ASP A 151 -16.03 4.27 -18.45
N SER A 152 -16.28 3.48 -19.50
CA SER A 152 -16.01 3.84 -20.90
C SER A 152 -16.67 5.15 -21.32
N ARG A 153 -15.92 5.97 -22.07
CA ARG A 153 -16.34 7.26 -22.61
C ARG A 153 -16.85 7.19 -24.03
N ASP A 154 -16.38 6.21 -24.78
CA ASP A 154 -16.92 5.90 -26.09
C ASP A 154 -18.14 4.96 -25.94
N PRO A 155 -19.35 5.38 -26.38
CA PRO A 155 -20.54 4.54 -26.34
C PRO A 155 -20.37 3.22 -27.10
N GLU A 156 -19.55 3.18 -28.15
CA GLU A 156 -19.31 1.95 -28.92
C GLU A 156 -18.43 0.97 -28.14
N ASN A 157 -17.42 1.46 -27.41
CA ASN A 157 -16.64 0.61 -26.51
C ASN A 157 -17.52 0.06 -25.38
N ALA A 158 -18.37 0.89 -24.79
CA ALA A 158 -19.32 0.45 -23.76
C ALA A 158 -20.27 -0.64 -24.29
N ARG A 159 -20.79 -0.48 -25.52
CA ARG A 159 -21.62 -1.49 -26.18
C ARG A 159 -20.87 -2.81 -26.36
N GLN A 160 -19.62 -2.76 -26.82
CA GLN A 160 -18.80 -3.97 -27.01
C GLN A 160 -18.42 -4.65 -25.69
N ASN A 161 -18.21 -3.89 -24.61
CA ASN A 161 -18.00 -4.43 -23.27
C ASN A 161 -19.24 -5.17 -22.77
N ARG A 162 -20.44 -4.56 -22.91
CA ARG A 162 -21.72 -5.20 -22.55
C ARG A 162 -21.92 -6.51 -23.33
N GLU A 163 -21.70 -6.49 -24.64
CA GLU A 163 -21.78 -7.67 -25.50
C GLU A 163 -20.76 -8.76 -25.09
N ALA A 164 -19.57 -8.37 -24.59
CA ALA A 164 -18.59 -9.33 -24.08
C ALA A 164 -19.08 -10.03 -22.79
N VAL A 165 -19.74 -9.30 -21.89
CA VAL A 165 -20.36 -9.88 -20.68
C VAL A 165 -21.52 -10.80 -21.02
N GLU A 166 -22.39 -10.40 -21.94
CA GLU A 166 -23.50 -11.25 -22.43
C GLU A 166 -22.97 -12.58 -23.00
N ASN A 167 -21.92 -12.50 -23.83
CA ASN A 167 -21.28 -13.69 -24.39
C ASN A 167 -20.61 -14.58 -23.33
N PHE A 168 -19.97 -13.97 -22.35
CA PHE A 168 -19.35 -14.69 -21.23
C PHE A 168 -20.40 -15.49 -20.43
N ASN A 169 -21.56 -14.90 -20.17
CA ASN A 169 -22.65 -15.53 -19.41
C ASN A 169 -23.25 -16.77 -20.10
N PHE A 170 -23.15 -16.91 -21.43
CA PHE A 170 -23.56 -18.14 -22.11
C PHE A 170 -22.72 -19.38 -21.74
N THR A 171 -21.52 -19.17 -21.18
CA THR A 171 -20.56 -20.26 -20.91
C THR A 171 -20.10 -20.31 -19.45
N CYS A 172 -20.20 -19.20 -18.72
CA CYS A 172 -19.79 -19.13 -17.32
C CYS A 172 -20.79 -19.84 -16.40
N PRO A 173 -20.33 -20.60 -15.39
CA PRO A 173 -21.22 -21.19 -14.38
C PRO A 173 -21.84 -20.17 -13.40
N ARG A 174 -21.44 -18.89 -13.47
CA ARG A 174 -21.93 -17.78 -12.64
C ARG A 174 -22.09 -16.55 -13.52
N ASP A 175 -23.29 -15.99 -13.55
CA ASP A 175 -23.53 -14.78 -14.33
C ASP A 175 -22.68 -13.60 -13.81
N MET A 176 -22.13 -12.86 -14.76
CA MET A 176 -21.50 -11.58 -14.54
C MET A 176 -22.49 -10.46 -14.85
N HIS A 177 -22.61 -9.52 -13.92
CA HIS A 177 -23.42 -8.33 -14.07
C HIS A 177 -22.62 -7.21 -14.73
N TYR A 178 -23.17 -6.60 -15.77
CA TYR A 178 -22.60 -5.41 -16.39
C TYR A 178 -23.10 -4.15 -15.67
N VAL A 179 -22.18 -3.27 -15.25
CA VAL A 179 -22.50 -1.97 -14.64
C VAL A 179 -21.84 -0.87 -15.47
N GLY A 180 -22.59 -0.31 -16.42
CA GLY A 180 -22.18 0.84 -17.22
C GLY A 180 -22.76 2.14 -16.68
N GLN A 181 -22.76 3.18 -17.52
CA GLN A 181 -23.21 4.52 -17.14
C GLN A 181 -24.66 4.56 -16.63
N ASP A 182 -25.55 3.79 -17.25
CA ASP A 182 -26.98 3.80 -16.91
C ASP A 182 -27.24 3.08 -15.59
N GLU A 183 -26.64 1.90 -15.38
CA GLU A 183 -26.72 1.16 -14.13
C GLU A 183 -26.10 1.95 -12.97
N ALA A 184 -24.94 2.59 -13.20
CA ALA A 184 -24.30 3.47 -12.21
C ALA A 184 -25.18 4.69 -11.87
N ARG A 185 -25.84 5.31 -12.86
CA ARG A 185 -26.77 6.43 -12.63
C ARG A 185 -28.00 6.01 -11.84
N GLN A 186 -28.52 4.80 -12.10
CA GLN A 186 -29.63 4.23 -11.35
C GLN A 186 -29.24 3.98 -9.89
N LEU A 187 -28.08 3.37 -9.63
CA LEU A 187 -27.55 3.19 -8.28
C LEU A 187 -27.40 4.54 -7.57
N MET A 188 -26.77 5.51 -8.23
CA MET A 188 -26.60 6.87 -7.70
C MET A 188 -27.94 7.52 -7.33
N THR A 189 -28.94 7.43 -8.22
CA THR A 189 -30.28 7.99 -7.96
C THR A 189 -30.96 7.30 -6.78
N THR A 190 -30.83 5.99 -6.68
CA THR A 190 -31.41 5.20 -5.58
C THR A 190 -30.75 5.57 -4.25
N LEU A 191 -29.41 5.72 -4.23
CA LEU A 191 -28.67 6.19 -3.05
C LEU A 191 -29.07 7.61 -2.64
N ILE A 192 -29.22 8.53 -3.60
CA ILE A 192 -29.66 9.90 -3.32
C ILE A 192 -31.08 9.91 -2.73
N ASN A 193 -31.98 9.09 -3.26
CA ASN A 193 -33.34 8.97 -2.71
C ASN A 193 -33.34 8.40 -1.29
N ALA A 194 -32.44 7.45 -0.98
CA ALA A 194 -32.30 6.88 0.36
C ALA A 194 -31.60 7.83 1.35
N GLN A 195 -30.66 8.64 0.86
CA GLN A 195 -29.80 9.52 1.66
C GLN A 195 -29.74 10.95 1.05
N PRO A 196 -30.87 11.68 0.99
CA PRO A 196 -30.94 12.97 0.31
C PRO A 196 -30.02 14.03 0.92
N GLN A 197 -29.77 13.96 2.23
CA GLN A 197 -28.82 14.84 2.92
C GLN A 197 -27.35 14.63 2.50
N HIS A 198 -27.05 13.54 1.80
CA HIS A 198 -25.71 13.20 1.31
C HIS A 198 -25.62 13.25 -0.23
N GLU A 199 -26.54 13.93 -0.92
CA GLU A 199 -26.54 14.02 -2.39
C GLU A 199 -25.20 14.51 -2.96
N GLU A 200 -24.62 15.57 -2.40
CA GLU A 200 -23.37 16.12 -2.89
C GLU A 200 -22.19 15.15 -2.72
N ALA A 201 -22.14 14.45 -1.58
CA ALA A 201 -21.18 13.39 -1.30
C ALA A 201 -21.30 12.23 -2.30
N ILE A 202 -22.53 11.76 -2.56
CA ILE A 202 -22.79 10.69 -3.53
C ILE A 202 -22.35 11.11 -4.93
N ARG A 203 -22.71 12.32 -5.37
CA ARG A 203 -22.27 12.87 -6.67
C ARG A 203 -20.76 13.09 -6.73
N PHE A 204 -20.12 13.42 -5.61
CA PHE A 204 -18.67 13.51 -5.54
C PHE A 204 -18.02 12.14 -5.79
N LEU A 205 -18.50 11.09 -5.14
CA LEU A 205 -17.88 9.76 -5.17
C LEU A 205 -18.08 9.00 -6.48
N ILE A 206 -19.29 9.04 -7.05
CA ILE A 206 -19.69 8.21 -8.20
C ILE A 206 -20.35 8.99 -9.35
N GLY A 207 -20.48 10.31 -9.23
CA GLY A 207 -21.10 11.16 -10.26
C GLY A 207 -20.16 11.41 -11.43
N ARG A 208 -20.26 10.59 -12.47
CA ARG A 208 -19.44 10.73 -13.69
C ARG A 208 -19.50 12.12 -14.33
N ASP A 209 -20.68 12.73 -14.38
CA ASP A 209 -20.88 14.06 -14.98
C ASP A 209 -20.07 15.16 -14.25
N LYS A 210 -19.86 15.00 -12.93
CA LYS A 210 -19.02 15.92 -12.13
C LYS A 210 -17.55 15.88 -12.56
N TRP A 211 -17.11 14.76 -13.12
CA TRP A 211 -15.71 14.46 -13.42
C TRP A 211 -15.43 14.25 -14.91
N ALA A 212 -16.32 14.72 -15.79
CA ALA A 212 -16.27 14.41 -17.23
C ALA A 212 -14.91 14.75 -17.91
N THR A 213 -14.20 15.76 -17.43
CA THR A 213 -12.91 16.21 -17.98
C THR A 213 -11.69 15.59 -17.29
N GLU A 214 -11.87 14.91 -16.18
CA GLU A 214 -10.79 14.37 -15.35
C GLU A 214 -10.66 12.86 -15.56
N LYS A 215 -9.48 12.28 -15.33
CA LYS A 215 -9.34 10.81 -15.34
C LYS A 215 -9.93 10.24 -14.05
N SER A 216 -10.87 9.30 -14.17
CA SER A 216 -11.76 8.83 -13.10
C SER A 216 -11.35 7.49 -12.48
N TYR A 217 -10.06 7.32 -12.19
CA TYR A 217 -9.49 6.04 -11.71
C TYR A 217 -10.20 5.47 -10.46
N GLY A 218 -10.58 6.32 -9.51
CA GLY A 218 -11.23 5.90 -8.27
C GLY A 218 -12.75 5.71 -8.36
N LEU A 219 -13.40 6.23 -9.40
CA LEU A 219 -14.86 6.17 -9.55
C LEU A 219 -15.35 4.73 -9.66
N ALA A 220 -14.75 3.94 -10.57
CA ALA A 220 -15.08 2.52 -10.72
C ALA A 220 -14.81 1.73 -9.43
N ARG A 221 -13.74 2.08 -8.69
CA ARG A 221 -13.42 1.45 -7.41
C ARG A 221 -14.43 1.79 -6.31
N ASN A 222 -14.96 3.02 -6.28
CA ASN A 222 -16.06 3.39 -5.40
C ASN A 222 -17.34 2.60 -5.70
N LEU A 223 -17.65 2.35 -6.98
CA LEU A 223 -18.76 1.46 -7.35
C LEU A 223 -18.52 0.03 -6.84
N CYS A 224 -17.30 -0.51 -6.96
CA CYS A 224 -16.95 -1.80 -6.36
C CYS A 224 -17.17 -1.81 -4.84
N LEU A 225 -16.77 -0.76 -4.11
CA LEU A 225 -16.98 -0.65 -2.67
C LEU A 225 -18.47 -0.59 -2.29
N LEU A 226 -19.28 0.17 -3.03
CA LEU A 226 -20.73 0.25 -2.75
C LEU A 226 -21.42 -1.07 -3.04
N LEU A 227 -21.10 -1.70 -4.18
CA LEU A 227 -21.64 -3.00 -4.59
C LEU A 227 -21.08 -4.17 -3.79
N SER A 228 -20.14 -3.98 -2.87
CA SER A 228 -19.62 -5.03 -1.99
C SER A 228 -19.74 -4.69 -0.51
N SER A 229 -20.56 -3.70 -0.15
CA SER A 229 -20.77 -3.32 1.25
C SER A 229 -21.26 -4.53 2.07
N GLY A 230 -20.55 -4.87 3.15
CA GLY A 230 -20.81 -6.05 3.96
C GLY A 230 -20.28 -7.37 3.39
N ARG A 231 -19.53 -7.34 2.28
CA ARG A 231 -18.91 -8.50 1.61
C ARG A 231 -17.41 -8.33 1.51
N ARG A 232 -16.74 -9.41 1.13
CA ARG A 232 -15.36 -9.35 0.64
C ARG A 232 -15.36 -9.06 -0.86
N ALA A 233 -14.46 -8.22 -1.33
CA ALA A 233 -14.33 -7.84 -2.72
C ALA A 233 -12.97 -8.28 -3.28
N ILE A 234 -12.94 -8.73 -4.54
CA ILE A 234 -11.70 -8.86 -5.30
C ILE A 234 -11.85 -8.00 -6.54
N ILE A 235 -10.96 -7.05 -6.74
CA ILE A 235 -10.97 -6.10 -7.85
C ILE A 235 -9.77 -6.39 -8.75
N MET A 236 -10.00 -6.49 -10.06
CA MET A 236 -8.97 -6.69 -11.07
C MET A 236 -9.09 -5.69 -12.22
N ASP A 237 -7.94 -5.27 -12.72
CA ASP A 237 -7.84 -4.43 -13.92
C ASP A 237 -8.08 -5.28 -15.19
N ASP A 238 -8.60 -4.68 -16.26
CA ASP A 238 -8.95 -5.38 -17.51
C ASP A 238 -7.77 -5.94 -18.32
N ASP A 239 -6.55 -5.47 -18.06
CA ASP A 239 -5.33 -5.87 -18.75
C ASP A 239 -4.55 -6.98 -18.05
N VAL A 240 -5.12 -7.59 -17.00
CA VAL A 240 -4.59 -8.83 -16.41
C VAL A 240 -5.01 -10.07 -17.20
N ILE A 241 -4.27 -11.16 -16.99
CA ILE A 241 -4.71 -12.52 -17.31
C ILE A 241 -5.08 -13.18 -15.98
N CYS A 242 -6.28 -13.80 -15.89
CA CYS A 242 -6.76 -14.48 -14.70
C CYS A 242 -6.02 -15.82 -14.49
N ALA A 243 -4.75 -15.74 -14.14
CA ALA A 243 -3.89 -16.86 -13.81
C ALA A 243 -2.91 -16.44 -12.72
N ALA A 244 -2.79 -17.24 -11.66
CA ALA A 244 -1.74 -17.03 -10.68
C ALA A 244 -0.42 -17.62 -11.20
N VAL A 245 0.67 -16.88 -11.03
CA VAL A 245 2.02 -17.32 -11.37
C VAL A 245 2.92 -17.28 -10.14
N GLN A 246 3.70 -18.34 -9.92
CA GLN A 246 4.59 -18.42 -8.76
C GLN A 246 5.72 -17.38 -8.89
N ALA A 247 6.15 -16.80 -7.77
CA ALA A 247 7.36 -15.98 -7.77
C ALA A 247 8.57 -16.80 -8.26
N PRO A 248 9.39 -16.28 -9.19
CA PRO A 248 10.57 -16.97 -9.71
C PRO A 248 11.64 -17.24 -8.64
N TYR A 249 11.61 -16.48 -7.53
CA TYR A 249 12.56 -16.60 -6.42
C TYR A 249 11.86 -16.93 -5.11
N LYS A 250 10.85 -17.79 -5.17
CA LYS A 250 10.10 -18.21 -3.99
C LYS A 250 11.03 -18.75 -2.90
N THR A 251 10.80 -18.31 -1.67
CA THR A 251 11.52 -18.73 -0.46
C THR A 251 10.53 -19.15 0.61
N ASP A 252 10.92 -20.07 1.48
CA ASP A 252 10.07 -20.53 2.58
C ASP A 252 9.85 -19.44 3.64
N GLY A 253 8.75 -19.59 4.38
CA GLY A 253 8.41 -18.75 5.52
C GLY A 253 7.51 -17.56 5.16
N ILE A 254 7.44 -16.62 6.09
CA ILE A 254 6.67 -15.38 5.96
C ILE A 254 7.56 -14.21 6.39
N GLN A 255 7.13 -12.98 6.11
CA GLN A 255 7.84 -11.77 6.48
C GLN A 255 6.90 -10.71 7.04
N PHE A 256 7.45 -9.78 7.82
CA PHE A 256 6.74 -8.65 8.41
C PHE A 256 7.48 -7.34 8.14
N GLY A 257 6.72 -6.28 7.85
CA GLY A 257 7.23 -4.91 7.79
C GLY A 257 7.10 -4.27 6.41
N HIS A 258 8.00 -3.33 6.11
CA HIS A 258 8.02 -2.59 4.86
C HIS A 258 9.21 -3.05 4.01
N THR A 259 9.03 -4.15 3.29
CA THR A 259 10.05 -4.68 2.37
C THR A 259 9.68 -4.32 0.93
N PRO A 260 10.57 -3.65 0.18
CA PRO A 260 10.29 -3.32 -1.22
C PRO A 260 10.10 -4.60 -2.03
N ARG A 261 9.20 -4.55 -3.01
CA ARG A 261 9.03 -5.64 -3.97
C ARG A 261 10.34 -5.86 -4.73
N GLN A 262 10.71 -7.11 -4.90
CA GLN A 262 11.87 -7.49 -5.69
C GLN A 262 11.53 -7.53 -7.18
N VAL A 263 12.56 -7.43 -8.03
CA VAL A 263 12.42 -7.32 -9.48
C VAL A 263 13.31 -8.33 -10.22
N ASP A 264 12.79 -8.88 -11.32
CA ASP A 264 13.56 -9.59 -12.36
C ASP A 264 13.28 -8.97 -13.74
N PHE A 265 14.21 -9.13 -14.67
CA PHE A 265 14.19 -8.47 -15.97
C PHE A 265 14.14 -9.48 -17.11
N TYR A 266 13.27 -9.23 -18.08
CA TYR A 266 13.12 -10.06 -19.27
C TYR A 266 13.23 -9.22 -20.54
N ALA A 267 13.82 -9.79 -21.60
CA ALA A 267 14.01 -9.11 -22.87
C ALA A 267 12.68 -8.87 -23.59
N ASN A 268 11.74 -9.80 -23.46
CA ASN A 268 10.42 -9.73 -24.09
C ASN A 268 9.41 -10.63 -23.37
N GLN A 269 8.14 -10.48 -23.74
CA GLN A 269 7.04 -11.29 -23.20
C GLN A 269 7.25 -12.80 -23.39
N GLN A 270 7.84 -13.25 -24.51
CA GLN A 270 8.05 -14.68 -24.76
C GLN A 270 9.05 -15.27 -23.76
N GLU A 271 10.17 -14.59 -23.51
CA GLU A 271 11.14 -15.01 -22.49
C GLU A 271 10.50 -15.03 -21.09
N MET A 272 9.78 -13.97 -20.74
CA MET A 272 9.10 -13.85 -19.45
C MET A 272 8.12 -15.01 -19.22
N LEU A 273 7.23 -15.27 -20.18
CA LEU A 273 6.26 -16.36 -20.09
C LEU A 273 6.95 -17.73 -20.09
N GLY A 274 8.03 -17.89 -20.86
CA GLY A 274 8.81 -19.14 -20.90
C GLY A 274 9.57 -19.44 -19.59
N ARG A 275 9.85 -18.42 -18.77
CA ARG A 275 10.49 -18.55 -17.45
C ARG A 275 9.50 -18.55 -16.29
N THR A 276 8.20 -18.38 -16.58
CA THR A 276 7.15 -18.30 -15.56
C THR A 276 6.53 -19.67 -15.31
N SER A 277 6.29 -19.99 -14.04
CA SER A 277 5.55 -21.19 -13.63
C SER A 277 4.14 -20.83 -13.18
N ARG A 278 3.12 -21.38 -13.84
CA ARG A 278 1.72 -21.19 -13.44
C ARG A 278 1.44 -21.94 -12.13
N ALA A 279 0.71 -21.32 -11.23
CA ALA A 279 0.19 -21.98 -10.04
C ALA A 279 -0.96 -22.94 -10.40
N ASP A 280 -1.28 -23.84 -9.47
CA ASP A 280 -2.38 -24.80 -9.58
C ASP A 280 -3.73 -24.25 -9.08
N PHE A 281 -3.81 -22.95 -8.78
CA PHE A 281 -5.00 -22.24 -8.33
C PHE A 281 -5.30 -21.00 -9.18
N ASP A 282 -6.57 -20.56 -9.16
CA ASP A 282 -7.01 -19.31 -9.75
C ASP A 282 -6.75 -18.13 -8.80
N PRO A 283 -6.39 -16.94 -9.32
CA PRO A 283 -6.00 -15.82 -8.47
C PRO A 283 -7.17 -15.24 -7.65
N LEU A 284 -8.43 -15.45 -8.07
CA LEU A 284 -9.61 -15.06 -7.29
C LEU A 284 -9.70 -15.86 -5.99
N SER A 285 -9.62 -17.19 -6.08
CA SER A 285 -9.55 -18.07 -4.91
C SER A 285 -8.28 -17.80 -4.09
N GLY A 286 -7.16 -17.49 -4.77
CA GLY A 286 -5.90 -17.10 -4.15
C GLY A 286 -6.04 -15.89 -3.21
N HIS A 287 -6.70 -14.81 -3.66
CA HIS A 287 -6.99 -13.64 -2.83
C HIS A 287 -8.01 -13.95 -1.71
N ALA A 288 -9.09 -14.65 -2.04
CA ALA A 288 -10.16 -14.97 -1.10
C ALA A 288 -9.70 -15.79 0.13
N GLN A 289 -8.56 -16.48 0.02
CA GLN A 289 -8.15 -17.47 1.00
C GLN A 289 -7.75 -16.86 2.36
N CYS A 290 -7.13 -15.68 2.39
CA CYS A 290 -6.74 -15.01 3.64
C CYS A 290 -7.50 -13.70 3.88
N LEU A 291 -8.25 -13.22 2.90
CA LEU A 291 -9.02 -11.98 3.03
C LEU A 291 -10.13 -12.13 4.08
N GLY A 292 -10.11 -11.25 5.07
CA GLY A 292 -11.03 -11.27 6.23
C GLY A 292 -10.64 -12.27 7.33
N LEU A 293 -9.52 -12.98 7.20
CA LEU A 293 -8.93 -13.73 8.32
C LEU A 293 -8.18 -12.79 9.26
N ASN A 294 -7.94 -13.23 10.49
CA ASN A 294 -6.93 -12.59 11.32
C ASN A 294 -5.51 -13.10 11.01
N ILE A 295 -4.49 -12.39 11.48
CA ILE A 295 -3.08 -12.71 11.23
C ILE A 295 -2.75 -14.13 11.71
N GLY A 296 -3.22 -14.56 12.89
CA GLY A 296 -2.96 -15.90 13.41
C GLY A 296 -3.47 -17.00 12.47
N GLN A 297 -4.69 -16.86 11.96
CA GLN A 297 -5.27 -17.76 10.97
C GLN A 297 -4.52 -17.70 9.63
N ALA A 298 -4.17 -16.50 9.15
CA ALA A 298 -3.44 -16.32 7.89
C ALA A 298 -2.04 -16.94 7.97
N ILE A 299 -1.32 -16.79 9.09
CA ILE A 299 -0.03 -17.45 9.36
C ILE A 299 -0.21 -18.96 9.31
N GLN A 300 -1.20 -19.52 10.00
CA GLN A 300 -1.45 -20.96 9.97
C GLN A 300 -1.72 -21.46 8.55
N LYS A 301 -2.45 -20.68 7.75
CA LYS A 301 -2.81 -21.04 6.38
C LYS A 301 -1.64 -20.96 5.40
N LEU A 302 -0.76 -19.96 5.54
CA LEU A 302 0.34 -19.69 4.61
C LEU A 302 1.64 -20.41 5.00
N ASN A 303 1.93 -20.49 6.30
CA ASN A 303 3.20 -20.99 6.83
C ASN A 303 3.06 -22.42 7.38
N GLY A 304 1.87 -22.81 7.85
CA GLY A 304 1.63 -24.13 8.45
C GLY A 304 2.36 -24.39 9.78
N LYS A 305 3.12 -23.42 10.27
CA LYS A 305 3.93 -23.45 11.50
C LYS A 305 3.85 -22.11 12.24
N PRO A 306 4.08 -22.09 13.56
CA PRO A 306 4.15 -20.86 14.34
C PRO A 306 5.26 -19.93 13.84
N VAL A 307 5.09 -18.62 14.06
CA VAL A 307 6.13 -17.61 13.89
C VAL A 307 7.26 -17.88 14.86
N THR A 308 8.49 -17.79 14.37
CA THR A 308 9.71 -17.97 15.15
C THR A 308 10.52 -16.67 15.19
N PRO A 309 11.44 -16.50 16.16
CA PRO A 309 12.29 -15.31 16.21
C PRO A 309 13.04 -15.02 14.91
N SER A 310 13.44 -16.06 14.16
CA SER A 310 14.12 -15.88 12.87
C SER A 310 13.23 -15.25 11.79
N ASP A 311 11.90 -15.43 11.86
CA ASP A 311 10.95 -14.78 10.94
C ASP A 311 10.83 -13.26 11.21
N LEU A 312 11.23 -12.81 12.41
CA LEU A 312 11.19 -11.42 12.83
C LEU A 312 12.52 -10.67 12.62
N ALA A 313 13.60 -11.37 12.26
CA ALA A 313 14.91 -10.76 12.08
C ALA A 313 14.86 -9.65 11.01
N GLY A 314 15.30 -8.44 11.39
CA GLY A 314 15.23 -7.24 10.53
C GLY A 314 13.83 -6.61 10.41
N ALA A 315 12.79 -7.20 10.99
CA ALA A 315 11.47 -6.57 11.05
C ALA A 315 11.48 -5.42 12.06
N ASN A 316 10.75 -4.35 11.75
CA ASN A 316 10.68 -3.16 12.60
C ASN A 316 9.57 -3.31 13.65
N SER A 317 9.94 -3.10 14.92
CA SER A 317 9.08 -3.22 16.10
C SER A 317 7.91 -2.25 16.11
N ALA A 318 8.03 -1.07 15.47
CA ALA A 318 6.98 -0.07 15.37
C ALA A 318 5.69 -0.62 14.74
N TYR A 319 5.84 -1.49 13.73
CA TYR A 319 4.70 -2.12 13.08
C TYR A 319 4.20 -3.33 13.85
N LEU A 320 5.14 -4.13 14.36
CA LEU A 320 4.84 -5.39 15.05
C LEU A 320 4.12 -5.15 16.37
N SER A 321 4.40 -4.05 17.09
CA SER A 321 3.72 -3.68 18.33
C SER A 321 2.21 -3.50 18.15
N LEU A 322 1.78 -3.14 16.94
CA LEU A 322 0.38 -2.92 16.57
C LEU A 322 -0.36 -4.19 16.15
N TRP A 323 0.34 -5.32 16.04
CA TRP A 323 -0.23 -6.58 15.57
C TRP A 323 -0.29 -7.65 16.66
N SER A 324 -1.38 -8.41 16.61
CA SER A 324 -1.61 -9.62 17.40
C SER A 324 -2.18 -10.72 16.52
N SER A 325 -2.35 -11.93 17.08
CA SER A 325 -3.06 -13.02 16.39
C SER A 325 -4.44 -12.60 15.87
N GLU A 326 -5.12 -11.68 16.57
CA GLU A 326 -6.47 -11.20 16.24
C GLU A 326 -6.52 -10.04 15.24
N SER A 327 -5.38 -9.47 14.86
CA SER A 327 -5.34 -8.38 13.88
C SER A 327 -5.92 -8.83 12.54
N PRO A 328 -6.90 -8.12 11.95
CA PRO A 328 -7.55 -8.54 10.71
C PRO A 328 -6.69 -8.28 9.48
N VAL A 329 -6.80 -9.15 8.46
CA VAL A 329 -6.24 -8.97 7.13
C VAL A 329 -7.29 -8.31 6.24
N LEU A 330 -7.19 -6.98 6.11
CA LEU A 330 -8.19 -6.17 5.39
C LEU A 330 -7.92 -6.06 3.90
N VAL A 331 -6.64 -6.12 3.51
CA VAL A 331 -6.24 -6.01 2.11
C VAL A 331 -5.32 -7.17 1.77
N THR A 332 -5.58 -7.79 0.63
CA THR A 332 -4.64 -8.75 0.02
C THR A 332 -4.19 -8.21 -1.33
N GLN A 333 -2.90 -8.30 -1.63
CA GLN A 333 -2.29 -7.83 -2.87
C GLN A 333 -1.30 -8.88 -3.39
N THR A 334 -0.91 -8.75 -4.65
CA THR A 334 -0.07 -9.72 -5.37
C THR A 334 0.98 -8.97 -6.19
N GLY A 335 2.03 -9.68 -6.63
CA GLY A 335 2.99 -9.13 -7.56
C GLY A 335 2.42 -8.98 -8.98
N SER A 336 3.21 -8.34 -9.85
CA SER A 336 2.95 -8.27 -11.29
C SER A 336 3.96 -9.13 -12.06
N MET A 337 3.49 -9.78 -13.13
CA MET A 337 4.33 -10.40 -14.15
C MET A 337 4.03 -9.72 -15.51
N GLY A 338 4.94 -8.87 -15.98
CA GLY A 338 4.75 -8.02 -17.15
C GLY A 338 4.96 -6.55 -16.80
N ASP A 339 4.05 -5.70 -17.26
CA ASP A 339 4.11 -4.28 -16.98
C ASP A 339 3.88 -4.06 -15.47
N PRO A 340 4.69 -3.27 -14.76
CA PRO A 340 4.52 -3.07 -13.33
C PRO A 340 3.41 -2.05 -13.01
N GLY A 341 2.83 -1.42 -14.03
CA GLY A 341 1.83 -0.38 -13.88
C GLY A 341 2.42 0.98 -13.46
N THR A 342 3.73 1.13 -13.31
CA THR A 342 4.37 2.40 -12.91
C THR A 342 4.31 3.46 -14.02
N SER A 343 4.32 4.75 -13.65
CA SER A 343 4.31 5.88 -14.60
C SER A 343 5.57 5.96 -15.47
N ASP A 344 6.71 5.60 -14.89
CA ASP A 344 8.02 5.62 -15.49
C ASP A 344 8.85 4.42 -15.01
N THR A 345 10.12 4.38 -15.41
CA THR A 345 11.08 3.31 -15.11
C THR A 345 12.24 3.80 -14.22
N ASN A 346 12.15 4.99 -13.63
CA ASN A 346 13.27 5.62 -12.90
C ASN A 346 13.60 4.86 -11.60
N TRP A 347 12.61 4.16 -11.05
CA TRP A 347 12.74 3.32 -9.87
C TRP A 347 13.76 2.18 -10.02
N ILE A 348 14.16 1.82 -11.26
CA ILE A 348 15.20 0.82 -11.53
C ILE A 348 16.56 1.23 -10.96
N TYR A 349 16.85 2.52 -10.87
CA TYR A 349 18.11 2.99 -10.29
C TYR A 349 18.17 2.89 -8.77
N THR A 350 17.04 2.55 -8.14
CA THR A 350 16.83 2.64 -6.70
C THR A 350 16.39 1.32 -6.09
N LEU A 351 16.70 0.23 -6.80
CA LEU A 351 16.36 -1.14 -6.44
C LEU A 351 17.03 -1.59 -5.15
N ASP A 352 16.41 -2.56 -4.49
CA ASP A 352 17.03 -3.28 -3.38
C ASP A 352 18.31 -4.02 -3.84
N PRO A 353 19.20 -4.43 -2.91
CA PRO A 353 20.46 -5.09 -3.27
C PRO A 353 20.29 -6.37 -4.09
N VAL A 354 19.24 -7.18 -3.84
CA VAL A 354 19.00 -8.43 -4.57
C VAL A 354 18.60 -8.13 -6.01
N SER A 355 17.68 -7.18 -6.21
CA SER A 355 17.24 -6.77 -7.55
C SER A 355 18.33 -6.01 -8.32
N THR A 356 19.15 -5.22 -7.62
CA THR A 356 20.36 -4.57 -8.19
C THR A 356 21.32 -5.62 -8.77
N LYS A 357 21.57 -6.71 -8.03
CA LYS A 357 22.41 -7.81 -8.51
C LYS A 357 21.79 -8.50 -9.74
N ARG A 358 20.48 -8.65 -9.80
CA ARG A 358 19.79 -9.22 -10.98
C ARG A 358 19.95 -8.30 -12.20
N LEU A 359 19.77 -6.99 -12.01
CA LEU A 359 19.99 -5.99 -13.06
C LEU A 359 21.42 -6.05 -13.62
N GLN A 360 22.44 -6.15 -12.76
CA GLN A 360 23.84 -6.27 -13.19
C GLN A 360 24.13 -7.54 -14.01
N ASN A 361 23.36 -8.61 -13.80
CA ASN A 361 23.49 -9.87 -14.53
C ASN A 361 22.54 -9.97 -15.73
N TYR A 362 21.66 -8.99 -15.94
CA TYR A 362 20.72 -8.98 -17.04
C TYR A 362 21.43 -8.64 -18.35
N ALA A 363 21.29 -9.49 -19.37
CA ALA A 363 22.01 -9.36 -20.64
C ALA A 363 21.68 -8.06 -21.40
N GLY A 364 20.48 -7.50 -21.21
CA GLY A 364 20.09 -6.22 -21.80
C GLY A 364 20.69 -5.00 -21.10
N GLY A 365 21.38 -5.19 -19.97
CA GLY A 365 21.92 -4.10 -19.16
C GLY A 365 20.85 -3.14 -18.64
N THR A 366 21.29 -2.01 -18.10
CA THR A 366 20.39 -0.97 -17.56
C THR A 366 19.53 -0.35 -18.65
N GLU A 367 20.09 -0.10 -19.84
CA GLU A 367 19.36 0.44 -20.98
C GLU A 367 18.21 -0.49 -21.40
N GLY A 368 18.48 -1.79 -21.54
CA GLY A 368 17.46 -2.78 -21.90
C GLY A 368 16.41 -2.96 -20.81
N ALA A 369 16.78 -2.83 -19.53
CA ALA A 369 15.84 -2.88 -18.41
C ALA A 369 14.89 -1.68 -18.40
N HIS A 370 15.39 -0.49 -18.75
CA HIS A 370 14.57 0.71 -18.92
C HIS A 370 13.74 0.68 -20.21
N ALA A 371 14.25 0.07 -21.28
CA ALA A 371 13.53 -0.06 -22.54
C ALA A 371 12.36 -1.04 -22.41
N SER A 372 12.61 -2.18 -21.75
CA SER A 372 11.60 -3.22 -21.55
C SER A 372 10.60 -2.77 -20.49
N ARG A 373 9.39 -3.33 -20.55
CA ARG A 373 8.41 -3.28 -19.46
C ARG A 373 7.90 -4.69 -19.15
N HIS A 374 8.84 -5.63 -19.21
CA HIS A 374 8.61 -7.05 -18.95
C HIS A 374 9.42 -7.42 -17.71
N TYR A 375 8.77 -7.34 -16.55
CA TYR A 375 9.39 -7.63 -15.27
C TYR A 375 8.59 -8.67 -14.51
N TRP A 376 9.25 -9.36 -13.61
CA TRP A 376 8.57 -9.83 -12.41
C TRP A 376 8.77 -8.74 -11.35
N MET A 377 7.71 -8.29 -10.70
CA MET A 377 7.78 -7.37 -9.55
C MET A 377 6.87 -7.88 -8.44
N GLY A 378 7.43 -8.41 -7.35
CA GLY A 378 6.65 -9.03 -6.29
C GLY A 378 7.47 -9.45 -5.07
N GLN A 379 6.87 -10.24 -4.19
CA GLN A 379 7.52 -10.76 -2.98
C GLN A 379 7.99 -12.21 -3.19
N PRO A 380 9.15 -12.61 -2.64
CA PRO A 380 9.61 -14.00 -2.69
C PRO A 380 8.93 -14.90 -1.65
N ARG A 381 8.23 -14.34 -0.67
CA ARG A 381 7.46 -15.04 0.36
C ARG A 381 6.31 -14.13 0.83
N PRO A 382 5.23 -14.66 1.43
CA PRO A 382 4.14 -13.81 1.90
C PRO A 382 4.62 -12.77 2.91
N LEU A 383 4.21 -11.51 2.71
CA LEU A 383 4.61 -10.36 3.52
C LEU A 383 3.38 -9.72 4.17
N PHE A 384 3.40 -9.59 5.50
CA PHE A 384 2.47 -8.73 6.23
C PHE A 384 3.04 -7.31 6.34
N THR A 385 2.29 -6.33 5.88
CA THR A 385 2.65 -4.91 5.88
C THR A 385 1.46 -4.04 6.31
N LYS A 386 1.69 -2.75 6.56
CA LYS A 386 0.63 -1.79 6.92
C LYS A 386 0.02 -1.09 5.70
N MET A 387 0.89 -0.71 4.77
CA MET A 387 0.51 0.06 3.61
C MET A 387 0.23 -0.84 2.41
N SER A 388 -0.99 -0.77 1.89
CA SER A 388 -1.30 -1.36 0.59
C SER A 388 -0.80 -0.45 -0.52
N VAL A 389 -0.18 -1.06 -1.52
CA VAL A 389 0.22 -0.39 -2.77
C VAL A 389 -0.71 -0.76 -3.93
N ILE A 390 -1.80 -1.49 -3.64
CA ILE A 390 -2.89 -1.98 -4.52
C ILE A 390 -2.38 -2.40 -5.90
N SER A 391 -2.23 -3.71 -6.09
CA SER A 391 -1.85 -4.29 -7.38
C SER A 391 -3.01 -4.31 -8.38
N GLN A 392 -2.69 -4.68 -9.62
CA GLN A 392 -3.64 -4.92 -10.72
C GLN A 392 -4.72 -5.94 -10.37
N MET A 393 -4.50 -6.71 -9.31
CA MET A 393 -5.53 -7.49 -8.63
C MET A 393 -5.40 -7.31 -7.12
N THR A 394 -6.48 -6.97 -6.43
CA THR A 394 -6.46 -6.67 -5.00
C THR A 394 -7.74 -7.20 -4.34
N GLY A 395 -7.61 -7.81 -3.17
CA GLY A 395 -8.74 -8.19 -2.32
C GLY A 395 -8.96 -7.19 -1.20
N LEU A 396 -10.22 -6.83 -0.92
CA LEU A 396 -10.65 -5.88 0.11
C LEU A 396 -11.70 -6.52 1.02
N ASP A 397 -11.49 -6.51 2.33
CA ASP A 397 -12.48 -6.96 3.31
C ASP A 397 -13.45 -5.81 3.60
N ASN A 398 -14.39 -5.61 2.69
CA ASN A 398 -15.39 -4.54 2.76
C ASN A 398 -16.57 -4.89 3.70
N THR A 399 -16.38 -5.88 4.58
CA THR A 399 -17.21 -6.12 5.77
C THR A 399 -16.88 -5.11 6.87
N GLN A 400 -15.64 -4.61 6.89
CA GLN A 400 -15.17 -3.56 7.78
C GLN A 400 -15.40 -2.18 7.17
N LEU A 401 -15.31 -1.11 7.97
CA LEU A 401 -15.41 0.27 7.49
C LEU A 401 -14.14 0.69 6.72
N LEU A 402 -14.07 0.38 5.44
CA LEU A 402 -13.02 0.87 4.53
C LEU A 402 -13.33 2.30 4.07
N PRO A 403 -12.33 3.17 3.82
CA PRO A 403 -12.56 4.53 3.30
C PRO A 403 -13.01 4.51 1.82
N PRO A 404 -13.61 5.58 1.28
CA PRO A 404 -13.85 5.67 -0.15
C PRO A 404 -12.54 5.97 -0.90
N TYR A 405 -12.48 5.61 -2.18
CA TYR A 405 -11.43 6.11 -3.08
C TYR A 405 -11.69 7.58 -3.43
N PHE A 406 -10.62 8.34 -3.59
CA PHE A 406 -10.73 9.64 -4.24
C PHE A 406 -11.07 9.43 -5.73
N PRO A 407 -12.12 10.07 -6.28
CA PRO A 407 -12.77 9.60 -7.51
C PRO A 407 -11.96 9.84 -8.79
N VAL A 408 -11.03 10.80 -8.78
CA VAL A 408 -10.29 11.25 -9.97
C VAL A 408 -8.80 11.40 -9.69
N HIS A 409 -8.00 11.51 -10.75
CA HIS A 409 -6.54 11.52 -10.73
C HIS A 409 -5.94 10.18 -10.32
N ARG A 410 -4.64 10.04 -10.62
CA ARG A 410 -3.88 8.82 -10.36
C ARG A 410 -3.28 8.86 -8.95
N GLY A 411 -3.18 7.70 -8.31
CA GLY A 411 -2.63 7.56 -6.96
C GLY A 411 -3.72 7.51 -5.88
N GLU A 412 -4.97 7.42 -6.31
CA GLU A 412 -6.15 7.20 -5.47
C GLU A 412 -6.06 5.91 -4.67
N ASP A 413 -5.33 4.93 -5.19
CA ASP A 413 -5.05 3.63 -4.62
C ASP A 413 -4.09 3.70 -3.41
N TYR A 414 -3.01 4.47 -3.53
CA TYR A 414 -2.12 4.74 -2.41
C TYR A 414 -2.81 5.59 -1.32
N LEU A 415 -3.65 6.55 -1.72
CA LEU A 415 -4.44 7.34 -0.76
C LEU A 415 -5.44 6.46 -0.02
N PHE A 416 -6.13 5.55 -0.71
CA PHE A 416 -6.98 4.54 -0.09
C PHE A 416 -6.18 3.69 0.92
N GLY A 417 -4.96 3.26 0.57
CA GLY A 417 -4.09 2.52 1.47
C GLY A 417 -3.75 3.29 2.75
N ALA A 418 -3.36 4.57 2.62
CA ALA A 418 -3.05 5.43 3.76
C ALA A 418 -4.28 5.68 4.65
N MET A 419 -5.44 5.92 4.05
CA MET A 419 -6.68 6.08 4.80
C MET A 419 -7.13 4.77 5.47
N THR A 420 -6.85 3.61 4.87
CA THR A 420 -7.15 2.31 5.47
C THR A 420 -6.28 2.08 6.70
N GLU A 421 -4.99 2.40 6.65
CA GLU A 421 -4.11 2.40 7.82
C GLU A 421 -4.59 3.40 8.90
N TYR A 422 -5.02 4.60 8.49
CA TYR A 422 -5.56 5.61 9.40
C TYR A 422 -6.78 5.11 10.19
N LEU A 423 -7.73 4.47 9.48
CA LEU A 423 -8.96 3.92 10.07
C LEU A 423 -8.69 2.64 10.87
N HIS A 424 -7.75 1.81 10.44
CA HIS A 424 -7.48 0.49 11.01
C HIS A 424 -5.99 0.28 11.30
N PRO A 425 -5.39 1.04 12.24
CA PRO A 425 -3.96 0.94 12.53
C PRO A 425 -3.57 -0.42 13.13
N GLY A 426 -4.52 -1.24 13.59
CA GLY A 426 -4.29 -2.60 14.07
C GLY A 426 -4.43 -3.70 12.99
N ALA A 427 -4.85 -3.33 11.77
CA ALA A 427 -5.02 -4.27 10.66
C ALA A 427 -3.70 -4.54 9.92
N ALA A 428 -3.71 -5.60 9.11
CA ALA A 428 -2.63 -5.96 8.20
C ALA A 428 -3.10 -5.96 6.74
N VAL A 429 -2.11 -5.71 5.87
CA VAL A 429 -2.13 -5.95 4.44
C VAL A 429 -1.24 -7.15 4.17
N LEU A 430 -1.73 -8.10 3.37
CA LEU A 430 -0.98 -9.27 2.95
C LEU A 430 -0.55 -9.13 1.48
N ASP A 431 0.76 -9.07 1.21
CA ASP A 431 1.33 -9.20 -0.14
C ASP A 431 1.76 -10.65 -0.37
N TYR A 432 1.16 -11.30 -1.37
CA TYR A 432 1.42 -12.70 -1.67
C TYR A 432 2.76 -12.93 -2.39
N ASP A 433 3.23 -14.18 -2.35
CA ASP A 433 4.42 -14.68 -3.05
C ASP A 433 4.13 -15.24 -4.46
N TRP A 434 3.02 -14.82 -5.03
CA TRP A 434 2.63 -15.08 -6.40
C TRP A 434 2.22 -13.76 -7.06
N SER A 435 2.16 -13.76 -8.38
CA SER A 435 1.82 -12.61 -9.21
C SER A 435 0.65 -12.94 -10.14
N VAL A 436 0.07 -11.91 -10.75
CA VAL A 436 -0.78 -12.05 -11.94
C VAL A 436 -0.06 -11.53 -13.18
N PRO A 437 -0.21 -12.16 -14.36
CA PRO A 437 0.27 -11.57 -15.59
C PRO A 437 -0.50 -10.29 -15.90
N HIS A 438 0.21 -9.17 -16.05
CA HIS A 438 -0.36 -7.88 -16.43
C HIS A 438 0.25 -7.44 -17.76
N LEU A 439 -0.57 -7.50 -18.81
CA LEU A 439 -0.15 -7.42 -20.20
C LEU A 439 -0.99 -6.38 -20.95
N PRO A 440 -0.78 -5.07 -20.72
CA PRO A 440 -1.49 -4.01 -21.45
C PRO A 440 -1.49 -4.26 -22.97
N LEU A 441 -2.64 -4.07 -23.62
CA LEU A 441 -2.75 -4.28 -25.08
C LEU A 441 -1.93 -3.26 -25.87
N GLU A 442 -1.89 -2.02 -25.38
CA GLU A 442 -1.05 -0.98 -25.93
C GLU A 442 0.37 -1.15 -25.39
N ALA A 443 1.33 -1.32 -26.30
CA ALA A 443 2.74 -1.41 -25.92
C ALA A 443 3.18 -0.11 -25.27
N ARG A 444 3.46 -0.16 -23.97
CA ARG A 444 4.11 0.94 -23.25
C ARG A 444 5.62 0.80 -23.47
N THR A 445 6.25 1.83 -24.00
CA THR A 445 7.72 1.90 -24.10
C THR A 445 8.27 2.59 -22.86
N GLY A 446 9.27 1.99 -22.22
CA GLY A 446 9.99 2.68 -21.17
C GLY A 446 10.97 3.73 -21.73
N ASN A 447 11.50 4.59 -20.87
CA ASN A 447 12.47 5.60 -21.27
C ASN A 447 13.88 5.07 -21.00
N THR A 448 14.65 4.80 -22.06
CA THR A 448 15.99 4.20 -21.99
C THR A 448 17.04 5.10 -21.32
N ALA A 449 16.79 6.41 -21.28
CA ALA A 449 17.66 7.39 -20.65
C ALA A 449 16.79 8.36 -19.82
N PRO A 450 16.23 7.89 -18.69
CA PRO A 450 15.38 8.75 -17.89
C PRO A 450 16.20 9.90 -17.29
N PRO A 451 15.66 11.13 -17.29
CA PRO A 451 16.39 12.25 -16.70
C PRO A 451 16.63 12.01 -15.21
N ALA A 452 17.73 12.56 -14.70
CA ALA A 452 17.99 12.64 -13.27
C ALA A 452 16.80 13.31 -12.57
N LEU A 453 16.56 12.93 -11.31
CA LEU A 453 15.52 13.56 -10.51
C LEU A 453 15.78 15.06 -10.44
N SER A 454 14.76 15.87 -10.75
CA SER A 454 14.88 17.32 -10.78
C SER A 454 15.00 17.95 -9.39
N GLY A 455 14.60 17.22 -8.35
CA GLY A 455 14.44 17.75 -6.99
C GLY A 455 13.24 18.69 -6.83
N LYS A 456 12.47 18.97 -7.90
CA LYS A 456 11.25 19.79 -7.81
C LYS A 456 10.23 19.16 -6.84
N GLY A 457 9.53 20.02 -6.10
CA GLY A 457 8.65 19.59 -5.03
C GLY A 457 7.50 18.72 -5.51
N LYS A 458 7.22 17.63 -4.80
CA LYS A 458 6.01 16.81 -4.96
C LYS A 458 5.33 16.68 -3.61
N VAL A 459 4.00 16.78 -3.58
CA VAL A 459 3.23 16.45 -2.37
C VAL A 459 2.98 14.95 -2.33
N ASN A 460 3.19 14.37 -1.16
CA ASN A 460 2.75 13.03 -0.85
C ASN A 460 1.57 13.11 0.14
N ILE A 461 0.36 13.15 -0.39
CA ILE A 461 -0.86 13.23 0.45
C ILE A 461 -1.00 11.98 1.34
N ASN A 462 -0.50 10.84 0.87
CA ASN A 462 -0.54 9.58 1.63
C ASN A 462 0.30 9.71 2.90
N LYS A 463 1.51 10.27 2.78
CA LYS A 463 2.36 10.60 3.93
C LYS A 463 1.67 11.58 4.88
N TYR A 464 1.03 12.63 4.35
CA TYR A 464 0.31 13.60 5.17
C TYR A 464 -0.75 12.92 6.06
N ILE A 465 -1.47 11.93 5.53
CA ILE A 465 -2.43 11.11 6.27
C ILE A 465 -1.73 10.18 7.27
N THR A 466 -0.74 9.40 6.85
CA THR A 466 -0.07 8.43 7.74
C THR A 466 0.68 9.08 8.91
N ASP A 467 1.24 10.27 8.70
CA ASP A 467 1.91 11.05 9.75
C ASP A 467 0.94 11.55 10.85
N ARG A 468 -0.36 11.55 10.55
CA ARG A 468 -1.44 11.95 11.46
C ARG A 468 -2.25 10.76 11.97
N THR A 469 -1.83 9.53 11.64
CA THR A 469 -2.46 8.33 12.18
C THR A 469 -2.17 8.23 13.67
N HIS A 470 -3.24 8.21 14.46
CA HIS A 470 -3.22 7.90 15.88
C HIS A 470 -3.14 6.38 16.06
N TYR A 471 -2.05 5.84 16.58
CA TYR A 471 -1.86 4.39 16.71
C TYR A 471 -2.42 3.82 18.03
N GLU A 472 -3.06 4.66 18.84
CA GLU A 472 -3.68 4.26 20.10
C GLU A 472 -4.83 3.27 19.86
N SER A 473 -4.84 2.21 20.66
CA SER A 473 -5.94 1.23 20.67
C SER A 473 -7.22 1.83 21.28
N GLY A 474 -8.37 1.23 20.96
CA GLY A 474 -9.67 1.61 21.54
C GLY A 474 -10.43 2.74 20.82
N ILE A 475 -9.81 3.42 19.86
CA ILE A 475 -10.50 4.38 18.98
C ILE A 475 -11.12 3.62 17.80
N SER A 476 -12.45 3.73 17.64
CA SER A 476 -13.23 3.09 16.59
C SER A 476 -12.92 3.64 15.19
N ALA A 477 -13.19 2.83 14.15
CA ALA A 477 -13.00 3.24 12.76
C ALA A 477 -13.92 4.41 12.38
N GLU A 478 -15.12 4.48 12.95
CA GLU A 478 -16.09 5.57 12.76
C GLU A 478 -15.56 6.89 13.31
N THR A 479 -14.98 6.86 14.52
CA THR A 479 -14.35 8.04 15.12
C THR A 479 -13.16 8.50 14.28
N ARG A 480 -12.35 7.55 13.79
CA ARG A 480 -11.22 7.85 12.90
C ARG A 480 -11.70 8.44 11.57
N LEU A 481 -12.73 7.89 10.96
CA LEU A 481 -13.34 8.44 9.74
C LEU A 481 -13.81 9.89 9.95
N ALA A 482 -14.45 10.19 11.08
CA ALA A 482 -14.87 11.54 11.43
C ALA A 482 -13.68 12.51 11.58
N THR A 483 -12.59 12.07 12.24
CA THR A 483 -11.36 12.87 12.34
C THR A 483 -10.69 13.07 10.99
N LEU A 484 -10.69 12.04 10.13
CA LEU A 484 -10.17 12.14 8.76
C LEU A 484 -10.98 13.14 7.91
N ALA A 485 -12.31 13.16 8.08
CA ALA A 485 -13.18 14.15 7.45
C ALA A 485 -12.84 15.57 7.94
N ALA A 486 -12.63 15.75 9.25
CA ALA A 486 -12.21 17.02 9.83
C ALA A 486 -10.84 17.49 9.31
N LEU A 487 -9.87 16.58 9.10
CA LEU A 487 -8.60 16.91 8.46
C LEU A 487 -8.78 17.45 7.03
N ALA A 488 -9.73 16.89 6.27
CA ALA A 488 -10.06 17.40 4.94
C ALA A 488 -10.75 18.78 5.01
N ASP A 489 -11.65 19.00 5.97
CA ASP A 489 -12.28 20.32 6.22
C ASP A 489 -11.24 21.38 6.60
N GLU A 490 -10.26 21.02 7.43
CA GLU A 490 -9.15 21.90 7.80
C GLU A 490 -8.36 22.33 6.57
N LEU A 491 -7.96 21.38 5.70
CA LEU A 491 -7.25 21.70 4.46
C LEU A 491 -8.09 22.58 3.53
N ALA A 492 -9.40 22.33 3.45
CA ALA A 492 -10.32 23.14 2.64
C ALA A 492 -10.46 24.59 3.16
N SER A 493 -10.34 24.79 4.48
CA SER A 493 -10.57 26.08 5.13
C SER A 493 -9.28 26.87 5.41
N THR A 494 -8.11 26.23 5.29
CA THR A 494 -6.81 26.83 5.59
C THR A 494 -6.46 27.94 4.59
N ASP A 495 -5.92 29.06 5.07
CA ASP A 495 -5.50 30.20 4.25
C ASP A 495 -4.28 29.88 3.35
N ASP A 496 -4.05 30.70 2.32
CA ASP A 496 -3.01 30.47 1.30
C ASP A 496 -1.60 30.37 1.90
N ARG A 497 -1.28 31.21 2.90
CA ARG A 497 0.05 31.27 3.48
C ARG A 497 0.34 30.01 4.29
N SER A 498 -0.65 29.53 5.02
CA SER A 498 -0.58 28.32 5.82
C SER A 498 -0.51 27.07 4.94
N LEU A 499 -1.34 26.96 3.89
CA LEU A 499 -1.25 25.86 2.90
C LEU A 499 0.11 25.83 2.20
N LEU A 500 0.65 26.99 1.81
CA LEU A 500 1.96 27.06 1.19
C LEU A 500 3.09 26.63 2.15
N THR A 501 2.93 26.90 3.44
CA THR A 501 3.90 26.49 4.47
C THR A 501 3.85 24.99 4.69
N LEU A 502 2.64 24.41 4.75
CA LEU A 502 2.45 22.96 4.79
C LEU A 502 3.07 22.28 3.56
N TYR A 503 2.79 22.79 2.35
CA TYR A 503 3.38 22.30 1.10
C TYR A 503 4.91 22.26 1.17
N ARG A 504 5.54 23.36 1.59
CA ARG A 504 7.00 23.46 1.68
C ARG A 504 7.59 22.50 2.72
N LYS A 505 6.90 22.28 3.83
CA LYS A 505 7.30 21.28 4.83
C LYS A 505 7.29 19.88 4.23
N GLU A 506 6.18 19.46 3.60
CA GLU A 506 6.06 18.14 2.99
C GLU A 506 7.10 17.91 1.89
N VAL A 507 7.36 18.93 1.07
CA VAL A 507 8.41 18.86 0.04
C VAL A 507 9.80 18.71 0.67
N ALA A 508 10.13 19.49 1.70
CA ALA A 508 11.43 19.41 2.36
C ALA A 508 11.68 18.05 3.01
N GLU A 509 10.66 17.47 3.65
CA GLU A 509 10.73 16.13 4.25
C GLU A 509 10.90 15.04 3.18
N GLY A 510 10.17 15.17 2.06
CA GLY A 510 10.32 14.27 0.91
C GLY A 510 11.70 14.35 0.26
N GLN A 511 12.22 15.57 0.03
CA GLN A 511 13.56 15.81 -0.50
C GLN A 511 14.64 15.27 0.45
N GLY A 512 14.50 15.49 1.76
CA GLY A 512 15.43 14.98 2.76
C GLY A 512 15.47 13.45 2.78
N SER A 513 14.31 12.81 2.74
CA SER A 513 14.20 11.34 2.71
C SER A 513 14.82 10.76 1.43
N GLU A 514 14.54 11.37 0.28
CA GLU A 514 15.09 10.92 -1.01
C GLU A 514 16.61 11.13 -1.10
N LEU A 515 17.11 12.25 -0.58
CA LEU A 515 18.54 12.52 -0.53
C LEU A 515 19.26 11.51 0.37
N ALA A 516 18.71 11.20 1.55
CA ALA A 516 19.25 10.18 2.44
C ALA A 516 19.29 8.80 1.76
N ARG A 517 18.22 8.44 1.04
CA ARG A 517 18.13 7.19 0.28
C ARG A 517 19.19 7.12 -0.83
N LEU A 518 19.35 8.17 -1.62
CA LEU A 518 20.38 8.24 -2.68
C LEU A 518 21.79 8.21 -2.10
N ALA A 519 22.04 8.93 -1.00
CA ALA A 519 23.34 8.90 -0.32
C ALA A 519 23.68 7.48 0.16
N GLY A 520 22.72 6.76 0.73
CA GLY A 520 22.90 5.36 1.12
C GLY A 520 23.29 4.47 -0.06
N ILE A 521 22.61 4.60 -1.20
CA ILE A 521 22.94 3.85 -2.42
C ILE A 521 24.34 4.21 -2.94
N LEU A 522 24.72 5.49 -2.94
CA LEU A 522 26.03 5.94 -3.40
C LEU A 522 27.18 5.43 -2.50
N GLN A 523 26.90 5.13 -1.23
CA GLN A 523 27.87 4.71 -0.22
C GLN A 523 27.89 3.18 0.00
N ASP A 524 27.03 2.41 -0.67
CA ASP A 524 26.89 0.97 -0.44
C ASP A 524 28.05 0.11 -0.99
N GLY A 525 29.01 0.73 -1.69
CA GLY A 525 30.17 0.05 -2.27
C GLY A 525 29.86 -0.80 -3.51
N THR A 526 28.62 -0.82 -4.00
CA THR A 526 28.22 -1.56 -5.19
C THR A 526 28.77 -0.88 -6.45
N ILE A 527 29.53 -1.63 -7.26
CA ILE A 527 30.06 -1.15 -8.54
C ILE A 527 28.93 -1.11 -9.57
N ARG A 528 28.63 0.08 -10.11
CA ARG A 528 27.55 0.32 -11.09
C ARG A 528 28.13 0.76 -12.42
N ASP A 529 27.34 0.61 -13.48
CA ASP A 529 27.64 1.23 -14.78
C ASP A 529 27.75 2.76 -14.62
N PRO A 530 28.66 3.43 -15.34
CA PRO A 530 28.86 4.88 -15.22
C PRO A 530 27.58 5.70 -15.39
N ALA A 531 26.68 5.35 -16.33
CA ALA A 531 25.46 6.11 -16.55
C ALA A 531 24.50 6.03 -15.36
N TRP A 532 24.44 4.87 -14.69
CA TRP A 532 23.67 4.71 -13.45
C TRP A 532 24.30 5.53 -12.31
N GLN A 533 25.61 5.42 -12.12
CA GLN A 533 26.31 6.18 -11.08
C GLN A 533 26.13 7.70 -11.26
N ASP A 534 26.24 8.17 -12.51
CA ASP A 534 26.03 9.57 -12.86
C ASP A 534 24.59 10.01 -12.60
N TRP A 535 23.59 9.18 -12.93
CA TRP A 535 22.19 9.48 -12.64
C TRP A 535 21.94 9.65 -11.14
N LEU A 536 22.51 8.77 -10.30
CA LEU A 536 22.39 8.86 -8.84
C LEU A 536 23.04 10.15 -8.30
N GLN A 537 24.26 10.46 -8.74
CA GLN A 537 24.99 11.64 -8.30
C GLN A 537 24.31 12.94 -8.75
N GLN A 538 23.84 13.00 -10.01
CA GLN A 538 23.11 14.14 -10.53
C GLN A 538 21.78 14.32 -9.80
N SER A 539 21.04 13.23 -9.54
CA SER A 539 19.78 13.29 -8.78
C SER A 539 20.00 13.83 -7.37
N ALA A 540 21.04 13.35 -6.67
CA ALA A 540 21.40 13.85 -5.33
C ALA A 540 21.79 15.34 -5.37
N ASN A 541 22.60 15.76 -6.34
CA ASN A 541 23.00 17.16 -6.52
C ASN A 541 21.81 18.07 -6.84
N ASN A 542 20.90 17.62 -7.71
CA ASN A 542 19.70 18.35 -8.08
C ASN A 542 18.78 18.55 -6.88
N ILE A 543 18.55 17.51 -6.08
CA ILE A 543 17.75 17.58 -4.85
C ILE A 543 18.41 18.53 -3.84
N ALA A 544 19.71 18.37 -3.58
CA ALA A 544 20.45 19.25 -2.66
C ALA A 544 20.40 20.72 -3.08
N THR A 545 20.45 20.98 -4.40
CA THR A 545 20.30 22.33 -4.98
C THR A 545 18.88 22.86 -4.81
N ALA A 546 17.87 22.03 -5.11
CA ALA A 546 16.46 22.42 -4.99
C ALA A 546 16.10 22.80 -3.54
N MET A 547 16.63 22.07 -2.55
CA MET A 547 16.46 22.34 -1.11
C MET A 547 17.01 23.72 -0.68
N GLN A 548 17.91 24.36 -1.43
CA GLN A 548 18.43 25.69 -1.10
C GLN A 548 17.43 26.82 -1.37
N THR A 549 16.31 26.52 -2.01
CA THR A 549 15.27 27.50 -2.35
C THR A 549 13.89 27.00 -1.91
N PRO A 550 12.98 27.89 -1.49
CA PRO A 550 11.64 27.46 -1.08
C PRO A 550 10.89 26.78 -2.24
N ALA A 551 10.29 25.62 -1.97
CA ALA A 551 9.46 24.93 -2.96
C ALA A 551 8.36 25.83 -3.52
N SER A 552 8.13 25.72 -4.82
CA SER A 552 7.13 26.49 -5.57
C SER A 552 5.98 25.59 -5.99
N LEU A 553 4.75 26.10 -5.91
CA LEU A 553 3.57 25.38 -6.43
C LEU A 553 3.57 25.29 -7.97
N ALA A 554 4.35 26.15 -8.65
CA ALA A 554 4.57 26.05 -10.09
C ALA A 554 5.29 24.74 -10.50
N ASP A 555 5.89 24.02 -9.55
CA ASP A 555 6.49 22.70 -9.79
C ASP A 555 5.45 21.65 -10.22
N PHE A 556 4.16 21.85 -9.89
CA PHE A 556 3.07 20.97 -10.34
C PHE A 556 2.69 21.19 -11.80
N SER A 557 2.67 22.45 -12.25
CA SER A 557 2.31 22.82 -13.61
C SER A 557 2.74 24.24 -13.90
N GLU A 558 3.43 24.45 -15.01
CA GLU A 558 3.83 25.79 -15.47
C GLU A 558 2.63 26.60 -16.01
N ASN A 559 1.49 25.94 -16.26
CA ASN A 559 0.32 26.54 -16.91
C ASN A 559 -0.82 26.92 -15.95
N ILE A 560 -0.70 26.63 -14.65
CA ILE A 560 -1.73 26.90 -13.66
C ILE A 560 -1.17 27.87 -12.63
N SER A 561 -1.89 28.96 -12.34
CA SER A 561 -1.43 29.92 -11.33
C SER A 561 -1.47 29.31 -9.93
N THR A 562 -0.69 29.86 -9.00
CA THR A 562 -0.70 29.42 -7.60
C THR A 562 -2.10 29.52 -6.98
N ASP A 563 -2.81 30.63 -7.21
CA ASP A 563 -4.16 30.83 -6.68
C ASP A 563 -5.16 29.79 -7.23
N GLN A 564 -5.04 29.45 -8.51
CA GLN A 564 -5.86 28.40 -9.13
C GLN A 564 -5.58 27.02 -8.54
N LEU A 565 -4.31 26.68 -8.27
CA LEU A 565 -3.95 25.41 -7.63
C LEU A 565 -4.49 25.33 -6.20
N LEU A 566 -4.36 26.40 -5.42
CA LEU A 566 -4.87 26.45 -4.04
C LEU A 566 -6.39 26.36 -3.99
N ASN A 567 -7.09 27.07 -4.87
CA ASN A 567 -8.56 26.97 -4.95
C ASN A 567 -9.02 25.56 -5.36
N ARG A 568 -8.36 24.96 -6.35
CA ARG A 568 -8.66 23.58 -6.77
C ARG A 568 -8.41 22.57 -5.65
N LEU A 569 -7.33 22.73 -4.87
CA LEU A 569 -7.08 21.92 -3.69
C LEU A 569 -8.22 22.04 -2.68
N ARG A 570 -8.66 23.27 -2.36
CA ARG A 570 -9.76 23.50 -1.41
C ARG A 570 -11.08 22.88 -1.89
N GLU A 571 -11.41 23.01 -3.17
CA GLU A 571 -12.60 22.38 -3.77
C GLU A 571 -12.56 20.85 -3.64
N TYR A 572 -11.40 20.25 -3.86
CA TYR A 572 -11.19 18.80 -3.70
C TYR A 572 -11.29 18.36 -2.25
N CYS A 573 -10.64 19.07 -1.33
CA CYS A 573 -10.70 18.79 0.09
C CYS A 573 -12.13 18.96 0.64
N ALA A 574 -12.85 20.02 0.25
CA ALA A 574 -14.22 20.27 0.70
C ALA A 574 -15.18 19.17 0.20
N GLY A 575 -15.12 18.84 -1.09
CA GLY A 575 -15.96 17.79 -1.66
C GLY A 575 -15.66 16.41 -1.06
N PHE A 576 -14.38 16.13 -0.77
CA PHE A 576 -14.00 14.87 -0.15
C PHE A 576 -14.36 14.82 1.35
N ALA A 577 -14.29 15.94 2.07
CA ALA A 577 -14.75 16.02 3.45
C ALA A 577 -16.25 15.69 3.55
N LEU A 578 -17.09 16.26 2.68
CA LEU A 578 -18.50 15.90 2.58
C LEU A 578 -18.70 14.40 2.31
N ALA A 579 -17.90 13.84 1.40
CA ALA A 579 -17.92 12.43 1.09
C ALA A 579 -17.58 11.55 2.31
N LEU A 580 -16.53 11.89 3.05
CA LEU A 580 -16.10 11.18 4.25
C LEU A 580 -17.15 11.26 5.38
N HIS A 581 -17.74 12.44 5.61
CA HIS A 581 -18.81 12.63 6.60
C HIS A 581 -20.05 11.77 6.30
N GLY A 582 -20.45 11.69 5.03
CA GLY A 582 -21.61 10.88 4.61
C GLY A 582 -21.31 9.40 4.38
N TRP A 583 -20.04 9.00 4.39
CA TRP A 583 -19.60 7.72 3.84
C TRP A 583 -20.25 6.50 4.50
N GLN A 584 -20.35 6.50 5.84
CA GLN A 584 -20.96 5.40 6.57
C GLN A 584 -22.43 5.20 6.17
N ALA A 585 -23.24 6.26 6.17
CA ALA A 585 -24.65 6.19 5.80
C ALA A 585 -24.84 5.78 4.33
N ILE A 586 -23.96 6.25 3.43
CA ILE A 586 -23.98 5.85 2.01
C ILE A 586 -23.68 4.35 1.87
N ARG A 587 -22.70 3.80 2.62
CA ARG A 587 -22.36 2.37 2.60
C ARG A 587 -23.47 1.49 3.17
N GLU A 588 -24.11 1.93 4.25
CA GLU A 588 -25.26 1.23 4.86
C GLU A 588 -26.43 1.16 3.87
N ALA A 589 -26.79 2.28 3.25
CA ALA A 589 -27.82 2.31 2.20
C ALA A 589 -27.45 1.43 0.99
N ALA A 590 -26.19 1.42 0.58
CA ALA A 590 -25.73 0.57 -0.53
C ALA A 590 -25.84 -0.94 -0.21
N ALA A 591 -25.56 -1.34 1.03
CA ALA A 591 -25.74 -2.73 1.46
C ALA A 591 -27.19 -3.18 1.36
N GLU A 592 -28.14 -2.35 1.83
CA GLU A 592 -29.58 -2.62 1.76
C GLU A 592 -30.08 -2.72 0.31
N ILE A 593 -29.65 -1.80 -0.56
CA ILE A 593 -30.03 -1.80 -1.99
C ILE A 593 -29.48 -3.02 -2.73
N GLY A 594 -28.23 -3.39 -2.43
CA GLY A 594 -27.55 -4.54 -3.03
C GLY A 594 -28.25 -5.87 -2.71
N ASP A 595 -28.77 -6.00 -1.50
CA ASP A 595 -29.49 -7.19 -1.05
C ASP A 595 -30.89 -7.29 -1.68
N ILE A 596 -31.54 -6.16 -1.97
CA ILE A 596 -32.85 -6.14 -2.63
C ILE A 596 -32.71 -6.47 -4.12
N SER A 597 -31.72 -5.87 -4.80
CA SER A 597 -31.56 -6.04 -6.26
C SER A 597 -31.15 -7.46 -6.67
N LEU A 598 -30.45 -8.21 -5.81
CA LEU A 598 -30.02 -9.59 -6.08
C LEU A 598 -31.08 -10.65 -5.78
N ASN A 599 -32.13 -10.31 -5.03
CA ASN A 599 -33.25 -11.21 -4.73
C ASN A 599 -34.46 -11.00 -5.67
N ALA A 600 -34.33 -10.08 -6.63
CA ALA A 600 -35.39 -9.74 -7.59
C ALA A 600 -35.26 -10.48 -8.94
N ASP A 601 -34.16 -11.20 -9.15
CA ASP A 601 -33.94 -12.19 -10.22
C ASP A 601 -34.14 -13.61 -9.67
#